data_AF-A0A0S6WSW1-F1
#
_entry.id   AF-A0A0S6WSW1-F1
#
_cell.length_a   1.000
_cell.length_b   1.000
_cell.length_c   1.000
_cell.angle_alpha   90.00
_cell.angle_beta   90.00
_cell.angle_gamma   90.00
#
_symmetry.space_group_name_H-M   'P 1'
#
loop_
_entity.id
_entity.type
_entity.pdbx_description
1 polymer ?
#
loop_
_entity_poly.entity_id
_entity_poly.type
_entity_poly.pdbx_seq_one_letter_code
_entity_poly.pdbx_strand_id
1 'polypeptide(L)'
;MSAEESFDVVVVGSGAAGAMAALRAAERGLSVLIVEKERKFGGTSAVSGGVMWVPNHGLDGEVGDSREAALEYLRAIISVPVNAARLEAYVDMAPAMLSFLTTVGVPVVSGVWPDYFPDRPGARSDRSLVVPTFDGRRLGDSVYPAMREQYNRFKLFGRYAMDLTETFTLMMQAKGWRRTVAHILRRYWLDRETRAVGRRDRRFTQGAALMGEIYEKVLARGVELRTETALVELQTDAQGRVCALEVDTYGRRYTIAARHGVVLAAGGFEWNQELRERFYPVPGRTRHSSTPEDANRGEALIAGEKIGASTEHTEQAGGFRPCSCRCPGPPTSTRSTRPPSMSGARIASASTARACASSTRRRATTASGRPWSPTTWRRARTARAGSSSMRPSAKNSAQAASCPTC
;
A
#
# COMPACT_ATOMS: atom_id res chain seq x y z
N MET A 1 29.31 -13.69 -31.23
CA MET A 1 28.99 -12.75 -30.15
C MET A 1 27.69 -12.07 -30.54
N SER A 2 26.56 -12.50 -29.98
CA SER A 2 25.28 -11.82 -30.18
C SER A 2 25.43 -10.37 -29.71
N ALA A 3 25.00 -9.40 -30.52
CA ALA A 3 25.08 -7.99 -30.16
C ALA A 3 24.47 -7.77 -28.77
N GLU A 4 25.27 -7.25 -27.83
CA GLU A 4 24.78 -6.89 -26.51
C GLU A 4 23.76 -5.78 -26.66
N GLU A 5 22.55 -6.07 -26.24
CA GLU A 5 21.49 -5.08 -26.22
C GLU A 5 21.80 -4.04 -25.14
N SER A 6 21.68 -2.75 -25.48
CA SER A 6 22.08 -1.65 -24.60
C SER A 6 21.02 -0.56 -24.50
N PHE A 7 20.77 -0.12 -23.27
CA PHE A 7 19.91 1.01 -22.93
C PHE A 7 20.67 2.00 -22.05
N ASP A 8 20.22 3.25 -22.01
CA ASP A 8 20.84 4.25 -21.15
C ASP A 8 20.51 3.98 -19.67
N VAL A 9 19.25 3.65 -19.39
CA VAL A 9 18.77 3.28 -18.05
C VAL A 9 17.95 2.00 -18.12
N VAL A 10 18.26 1.03 -17.26
CA VAL A 10 17.43 -0.17 -17.09
C VAL A 10 16.76 -0.15 -15.73
N VAL A 11 15.44 -0.30 -15.71
CA VAL A 11 14.62 -0.31 -14.50
C VAL A 11 14.11 -1.72 -14.25
N VAL A 12 14.41 -2.28 -13.09
CA VAL A 12 13.94 -3.60 -12.68
C VAL A 12 12.70 -3.42 -11.82
N GLY A 13 11.55 -3.88 -12.33
CA GLY A 13 10.25 -3.82 -11.66
C GLY A 13 9.34 -2.74 -12.22
N SER A 14 8.08 -3.11 -12.42
CA SER A 14 7.06 -2.26 -13.08
C SER A 14 6.09 -1.56 -12.12
N GLY A 15 6.40 -1.50 -10.83
CA GLY A 15 5.60 -0.78 -9.83
C GLY A 15 5.66 0.74 -9.99
N ALA A 16 5.00 1.48 -9.09
CA ALA A 16 4.96 2.96 -9.15
C ALA A 16 6.36 3.59 -9.14
N ALA A 17 7.27 3.08 -8.31
CA ALA A 17 8.65 3.59 -8.24
C ALA A 17 9.41 3.38 -9.56
N GLY A 18 9.33 2.18 -10.13
CA GLY A 18 9.97 1.86 -11.40
C GLY A 18 9.39 2.67 -12.57
N ALA A 19 8.07 2.77 -12.64
CA ALA A 19 7.39 3.56 -13.66
C ALA A 19 7.74 5.07 -13.55
N MET A 20 7.82 5.62 -12.34
CA MET A 20 8.24 7.02 -12.13
C MET A 20 9.71 7.26 -12.49
N ALA A 21 10.60 6.34 -12.14
CA ALA A 21 12.01 6.42 -12.53
C ALA A 21 12.17 6.38 -14.06
N ALA A 22 11.47 5.44 -14.70
CA ALA A 22 11.48 5.31 -16.16
C ALA A 22 10.90 6.55 -16.85
N LEU A 23 9.77 7.06 -16.37
CA LEU A 23 9.15 8.27 -16.89
C LEU A 23 10.10 9.48 -16.77
N ARG A 24 10.77 9.62 -15.63
CA ARG A 24 11.71 10.72 -15.40
C ARG A 24 12.96 10.62 -16.28
N ALA A 25 13.49 9.41 -16.48
CA ALA A 25 14.63 9.17 -17.36
C ALA A 25 14.27 9.44 -18.83
N ALA A 26 13.10 8.98 -19.28
CA ALA A 26 12.62 9.20 -20.64
C ALA A 26 12.36 10.68 -20.95
N GLU A 27 11.86 11.46 -19.98
CA GLU A 27 11.73 12.92 -20.08
C GLU A 27 13.08 13.64 -20.26
N ARG A 28 14.19 12.99 -19.93
CA ARG A 28 15.55 13.50 -20.16
C ARG A 28 16.13 13.03 -21.50
N GLY A 29 15.33 12.37 -22.34
CA GLY A 29 15.74 11.87 -23.65
C GLY A 29 16.60 10.60 -23.60
N LEU A 30 16.62 9.90 -22.44
CA LEU A 30 17.35 8.65 -22.29
C LEU A 30 16.54 7.48 -22.86
N SER A 31 17.22 6.52 -23.48
CA SER A 31 16.63 5.22 -23.82
C SER A 31 16.43 4.38 -22.56
N VAL A 32 15.20 3.94 -22.31
CA VAL A 32 14.84 3.26 -21.07
C VAL A 32 14.18 1.93 -21.34
N LEU A 33 14.63 0.90 -20.62
CA LEU A 33 13.99 -0.40 -20.56
C LEU A 33 13.45 -0.64 -19.15
N ILE A 34 12.19 -1.06 -19.04
CA ILE A 34 11.60 -1.65 -17.83
C ILE A 34 11.54 -3.17 -18.02
N VAL A 35 12.17 -3.92 -17.11
CA VAL A 35 12.02 -5.38 -17.03
C VAL A 35 11.09 -5.75 -15.88
N GLU A 36 10.09 -6.55 -16.18
CA GLU A 36 9.08 -7.05 -15.26
C GLU A 36 9.11 -8.57 -15.29
N LYS A 37 9.29 -9.18 -14.12
CA LYS A 37 9.37 -10.64 -13.98
C LYS A 37 8.06 -11.33 -14.34
N GLU A 38 6.93 -10.73 -14.00
CA GLU A 38 5.63 -11.34 -14.21
C GLU A 38 5.06 -11.05 -15.59
N ARG A 39 4.05 -11.84 -15.99
CA ARG A 39 3.27 -11.57 -17.21
C ARG A 39 2.47 -10.27 -17.15
N LYS A 40 2.20 -9.77 -15.95
CA LYS A 40 1.41 -8.55 -15.73
C LYS A 40 2.19 -7.47 -15.02
N PHE A 41 2.26 -6.30 -15.64
CA PHE A 41 2.94 -5.12 -15.11
C PHE A 41 2.10 -4.34 -14.08
N GLY A 42 2.76 -3.52 -13.27
CA GLY A 42 2.15 -2.64 -12.26
C GLY A 42 2.34 -3.10 -10.80
N GLY A 43 2.67 -4.38 -10.58
CA GLY A 43 2.99 -4.95 -9.27
C GLY A 43 1.93 -4.68 -8.17
N THR A 44 2.38 -4.57 -6.93
CA THR A 44 1.52 -4.22 -5.77
C THR A 44 0.87 -2.83 -5.94
N SER A 45 1.53 -1.92 -6.67
CA SER A 45 1.02 -0.56 -6.90
C SER A 45 -0.32 -0.56 -7.64
N ALA A 46 -0.48 -1.41 -8.67
CA ALA A 46 -1.72 -1.52 -9.45
C ALA A 46 -2.92 -2.06 -8.64
N VAL A 47 -2.66 -2.83 -7.57
CA VAL A 47 -3.70 -3.39 -6.70
C VAL A 47 -3.91 -2.59 -5.40
N SER A 48 -3.12 -1.54 -5.21
CA SER A 48 -3.16 -0.69 -4.02
C SER A 48 -4.37 0.26 -4.01
N GLY A 49 -4.58 0.92 -2.87
CA GLY A 49 -5.55 2.01 -2.75
C GLY A 49 -5.19 3.27 -3.54
N GLY A 50 -3.98 3.37 -4.10
CA GLY A 50 -3.53 4.52 -4.91
C GLY A 50 -3.32 5.82 -4.12
N VAL A 51 -3.25 5.73 -2.80
CA VAL A 51 -3.03 6.88 -1.91
C VAL A 51 -1.55 7.16 -1.81
N MET A 52 -1.16 8.40 -2.13
CA MET A 52 0.21 8.91 -2.01
C MET A 52 0.26 9.88 -0.83
N TRP A 53 1.18 9.67 0.11
CA TRP A 53 1.40 10.64 1.18
C TRP A 53 2.40 11.69 0.68
N VAL A 54 1.93 12.91 0.47
CA VAL A 54 2.71 14.03 -0.08
C VAL A 54 2.51 15.24 0.84
N PRO A 55 3.45 15.49 1.77
CA PRO A 55 3.38 16.67 2.62
C PRO A 55 3.61 17.94 1.79
N ASN A 56 3.10 19.07 2.27
CA ASN A 56 3.35 20.39 1.67
C ASN A 56 3.10 20.43 0.15
N HIS A 57 2.02 19.79 -0.30
CA HIS A 57 1.77 19.54 -1.73
C HIS A 57 1.25 20.76 -2.51
N GLY A 58 0.73 21.79 -1.83
CA GLY A 58 0.32 23.07 -2.44
C GLY A 58 -0.86 23.03 -3.42
N LEU A 59 -1.48 21.86 -3.69
CA LEU A 59 -2.59 21.73 -4.66
C LEU A 59 -3.82 22.58 -4.31
N ASP A 60 -4.11 22.73 -3.02
CA ASP A 60 -5.28 23.46 -2.52
C ASP A 60 -4.92 24.91 -2.11
N GLY A 61 -3.74 25.40 -2.51
CA GLY A 61 -3.14 26.66 -2.07
C GLY A 61 -2.20 26.48 -0.86
N GLU A 62 -1.82 27.60 -0.21
CA GLU A 62 -1.05 27.58 1.05
C GLU A 62 -1.94 27.14 2.22
N VAL A 63 -2.36 25.88 2.22
CA VAL A 63 -3.20 25.28 3.28
C VAL A 63 -2.35 24.89 4.49
N GLY A 64 -1.61 25.83 5.07
CA GLY A 64 -0.98 25.72 6.40
C GLY A 64 -0.18 24.45 6.74
N ASP A 65 0.20 23.62 5.75
CA ASP A 65 1.14 22.53 5.91
C ASP A 65 2.53 23.06 5.55
N SER A 66 3.54 22.58 6.25
CA SER A 66 4.91 23.03 6.03
C SER A 66 5.87 21.86 6.13
N ARG A 67 7.08 22.08 5.61
CA ARG A 67 8.19 21.13 5.76
C ARG A 67 8.42 20.78 7.23
N GLU A 68 8.42 21.78 8.11
CA GLU A 68 8.66 21.63 9.54
C GLU A 68 7.56 20.82 10.21
N ALA A 69 6.29 21.10 9.90
CA ALA A 69 5.15 20.36 10.45
C ALA A 69 5.13 18.89 9.99
N ALA A 70 5.54 18.62 8.76
CA ALA A 70 5.68 17.25 8.24
C ALA A 70 6.81 16.50 8.94
N LEU A 71 7.97 17.15 9.13
CA LEU A 71 9.11 16.58 9.85
C LEU A 71 8.80 16.38 11.34
N GLU A 72 8.07 17.28 11.99
CA GLU A 72 7.61 17.13 13.38
C GLU A 72 6.78 15.86 13.52
N TYR A 73 5.79 15.68 12.64
CA TYR A 73 4.96 14.48 12.65
C TYR A 73 5.76 13.20 12.42
N LEU A 74 6.64 13.19 11.41
CA LEU A 74 7.49 12.04 11.09
C LEU A 74 8.42 11.69 12.26
N ARG A 75 9.06 12.68 12.88
CA ARG A 75 9.92 12.50 14.07
C ARG A 75 9.11 11.99 15.28
N ALA A 76 7.85 12.38 15.41
CA ALA A 76 6.99 11.95 16.51
C ALA A 76 6.50 10.50 16.37
N ILE A 77 6.40 9.95 15.15
CA ILE A 77 5.91 8.58 14.91
C ILE A 77 7.03 7.57 14.70
N ILE A 78 8.18 7.98 14.14
CA ILE A 78 9.29 7.08 13.87
C ILE A 78 10.03 6.82 15.18
N SER A 79 9.87 5.59 15.71
CA SER A 79 10.47 5.17 16.98
C SER A 79 11.82 4.45 16.83
N VAL A 80 12.28 4.25 15.59
CA VAL A 80 13.52 3.55 15.25
C VAL A 80 14.52 4.55 14.68
N PRO A 81 15.84 4.34 14.86
CA PRO A 81 16.83 5.19 14.21
C PRO A 81 16.63 5.12 12.71
N VAL A 82 16.49 6.27 12.05
CA VAL A 82 16.40 6.37 10.58
C VAL A 82 17.41 7.39 10.09
N ASN A 83 17.87 7.23 8.85
CA ASN A 83 18.72 8.21 8.21
C ASN A 83 17.97 9.55 8.03
N ALA A 84 18.35 10.56 8.81
CA ALA A 84 17.71 11.88 8.79
C ALA A 84 17.77 12.54 7.40
N ALA A 85 18.87 12.40 6.67
CA ALA A 85 19.01 12.96 5.34
C ALA A 85 18.02 12.33 4.33
N ARG A 86 17.72 11.02 4.46
CA ARG A 86 16.69 10.37 3.63
C ARG A 86 15.29 10.87 3.97
N LEU A 87 15.01 11.09 5.25
CA LEU A 87 13.71 11.62 5.70
C LEU A 87 13.48 13.05 5.19
N GLU A 88 14.49 13.89 5.32
CA GLU A 88 14.47 15.27 4.82
C GLU A 88 14.35 15.31 3.29
N ALA A 89 15.15 14.51 2.59
CA ALA A 89 15.04 14.38 1.13
C ALA A 89 13.64 13.93 0.69
N TYR A 90 12.98 13.03 1.42
CA TYR A 90 11.61 12.63 1.11
C TYR A 90 10.63 13.81 1.23
N VAL A 91 10.67 14.54 2.35
CA VAL A 91 9.78 15.69 2.57
C VAL A 91 10.04 16.79 1.54
N ASP A 92 11.30 17.03 1.18
CA ASP A 92 11.69 18.06 0.22
C ASP A 92 11.35 17.69 -1.22
N MET A 93 11.50 16.40 -1.59
CA MET A 93 11.25 15.94 -2.95
C MET A 93 9.78 15.59 -3.22
N ALA A 94 8.96 15.37 -2.20
CA ALA A 94 7.56 14.98 -2.38
C ALA A 94 6.72 16.05 -3.14
N PRO A 95 6.77 17.36 -2.79
CA PRO A 95 6.14 18.41 -3.59
C PRO A 95 6.70 18.50 -5.01
N ALA A 96 8.02 18.32 -5.18
CA ALA A 96 8.66 18.36 -6.49
C ALA A 96 8.21 17.19 -7.39
N MET A 97 8.05 15.99 -6.82
CA MET A 97 7.48 14.83 -7.51
C MET A 97 6.05 15.10 -7.95
N LEU A 98 5.25 15.75 -7.10
CA LEU A 98 3.88 16.11 -7.47
C LEU A 98 3.84 17.15 -8.59
N SER A 99 4.65 18.20 -8.50
CA SER A 99 4.79 19.20 -9.56
C SER A 99 5.19 18.57 -10.89
N PHE A 100 6.06 17.56 -10.86
CA PHE A 100 6.39 16.77 -12.04
C PHE A 100 5.17 16.00 -12.58
N LEU A 101 4.42 15.30 -11.72
CA LEU A 101 3.21 14.56 -12.12
C LEU A 101 2.16 15.47 -12.76
N THR A 102 1.92 16.65 -12.20
CA THR A 102 0.97 17.61 -12.76
C THR A 102 1.47 18.18 -14.09
N THR A 103 2.77 18.46 -14.22
CA THR A 103 3.40 18.93 -15.47
C THR A 103 3.27 17.91 -16.60
N VAL A 104 3.45 16.62 -16.33
CA VAL A 104 3.26 15.57 -17.33
C VAL A 104 1.79 15.25 -17.61
N GLY A 105 0.86 15.90 -16.90
CA GLY A 105 -0.59 15.80 -17.13
C GLY A 105 -1.28 14.66 -16.39
N VAL A 106 -0.73 14.17 -15.27
CA VAL A 106 -1.43 13.22 -14.40
C VAL A 106 -2.40 14.00 -13.48
N PRO A 107 -3.71 13.70 -13.51
CA PRO A 107 -4.68 14.38 -12.66
C PRO A 107 -4.55 13.86 -11.22
N VAL A 108 -4.05 14.71 -10.32
CA VAL A 108 -3.93 14.41 -8.89
C VAL A 108 -4.89 15.30 -8.11
N VAL A 109 -5.60 14.72 -7.16
CA VAL A 109 -6.53 15.44 -6.28
C VAL A 109 -6.22 15.14 -4.81
N SER A 110 -6.48 16.12 -3.95
CA SER A 110 -6.39 15.96 -2.51
C SER A 110 -7.52 15.08 -2.00
N GLY A 111 -7.16 14.06 -1.22
CA GLY A 111 -8.07 13.16 -0.54
C GLY A 111 -8.07 13.44 0.95
N VAL A 112 -9.26 13.64 1.52
CA VAL A 112 -9.40 13.80 2.97
C VAL A 112 -9.21 12.43 3.64
N TRP A 113 -7.98 12.13 4.04
CA TRP A 113 -7.61 10.89 4.71
C TRP A 113 -6.73 11.22 5.92
N PRO A 114 -7.22 11.00 7.15
CA PRO A 114 -6.44 11.23 8.35
C PRO A 114 -5.15 10.41 8.39
N ASP A 115 -4.09 11.06 8.86
CA ASP A 115 -2.88 10.40 9.31
C ASP A 115 -3.22 9.30 10.33
N TYR A 116 -2.49 8.18 10.28
CA TYR A 116 -2.82 7.00 11.09
C TYR A 116 -2.68 7.22 12.61
N PHE A 117 -1.87 8.20 13.02
CA PHE A 117 -1.68 8.58 14.41
C PHE A 117 -2.15 10.02 14.64
N PRO A 118 -3.48 10.27 14.64
CA PRO A 118 -4.04 11.63 14.72
C PRO A 118 -3.82 12.31 16.07
N ASP A 119 -3.39 11.56 17.09
CA ASP A 119 -3.04 12.04 18.43
C ASP A 119 -1.64 12.66 18.52
N ARG A 120 -0.81 12.50 17.47
CA ARG A 120 0.59 12.96 17.46
C ARG A 120 0.71 14.40 16.98
N PRO A 121 1.71 15.16 17.47
CA PRO A 121 1.96 16.51 16.99
C PRO A 121 2.24 16.51 15.49
N GLY A 122 1.74 17.54 14.78
CA GLY A 122 1.87 17.67 13.33
C GLY A 122 0.98 16.73 12.49
N ALA A 123 0.10 15.92 13.10
CA ALA A 123 -0.83 15.06 12.38
C ALA A 123 -1.89 15.87 11.62
N ARG A 124 -2.20 15.45 10.39
CA ARG A 124 -3.18 16.10 9.52
C ARG A 124 -4.05 15.08 8.76
N SER A 125 -4.93 15.58 7.91
CA SER A 125 -5.85 14.74 7.11
C SER A 125 -5.88 15.08 5.62
N ASP A 126 -5.04 16.00 5.19
CA ASP A 126 -4.99 16.58 3.85
C ASP A 126 -3.74 16.17 3.05
N ARG A 127 -2.75 15.50 3.68
CA ARG A 127 -1.50 15.07 3.01
C ARG A 127 -1.65 13.86 2.09
N SER A 128 -2.86 13.32 1.95
CA SER A 128 -3.11 12.11 1.16
C SER A 128 -3.66 12.49 -0.20
N LEU A 129 -2.90 12.21 -1.25
CA LEU A 129 -3.28 12.49 -2.62
C LEU A 129 -3.70 11.21 -3.34
N VAL A 130 -4.67 11.35 -4.25
CA VAL A 130 -5.16 10.24 -5.07
C VAL A 130 -5.29 10.67 -6.53
N VAL A 131 -5.17 9.69 -7.42
CA VAL A 131 -5.58 9.83 -8.81
C VAL A 131 -7.03 9.34 -8.91
N PRO A 132 -7.96 10.10 -9.51
CA PRO A 132 -9.39 9.81 -9.44
C PRO A 132 -9.73 8.52 -10.21
N THR A 133 -10.00 8.62 -11.51
CA THR A 133 -10.29 7.45 -12.34
C THR A 133 -9.60 7.57 -13.67
N PHE A 134 -9.13 6.45 -14.18
CA PHE A 134 -8.50 6.36 -15.50
C PHE A 134 -9.34 5.49 -16.42
N ASP A 135 -9.37 5.87 -17.70
CA ASP A 135 -10.04 5.10 -18.74
C ASP A 135 -9.03 4.18 -19.42
N GLY A 136 -9.14 2.88 -19.17
CA GLY A 136 -8.26 1.85 -19.72
C GLY A 136 -8.23 1.79 -21.24
N ARG A 137 -9.20 2.39 -21.94
CA ARG A 137 -9.18 2.52 -23.41
C ARG A 137 -7.97 3.35 -23.90
N ARG A 138 -7.50 4.29 -23.09
CA ARG A 138 -6.33 5.14 -23.41
C ARG A 138 -5.01 4.36 -23.52
N LEU A 139 -4.90 3.19 -22.88
CA LEU A 139 -3.72 2.33 -23.02
C LEU A 139 -3.74 1.48 -24.29
N GLY A 140 -4.88 1.39 -24.97
CA GLY A 140 -5.07 0.50 -26.11
C GLY A 140 -5.36 -0.95 -25.72
N ASP A 141 -5.90 -1.70 -26.68
CA ASP A 141 -6.47 -3.04 -26.46
C ASP A 141 -5.42 -4.12 -26.17
N SER A 142 -4.16 -3.92 -26.55
CA SER A 142 -3.05 -4.86 -26.31
C SER A 142 -2.40 -4.69 -24.93
N VAL A 143 -2.24 -3.44 -24.47
CA VAL A 143 -1.54 -3.12 -23.21
C VAL A 143 -2.48 -3.21 -22.01
N TYR A 144 -3.73 -2.79 -22.16
CA TYR A 144 -4.73 -2.82 -21.09
C TYR A 144 -4.85 -4.19 -20.39
N PRO A 145 -4.94 -5.34 -21.10
CA PRO A 145 -5.04 -6.66 -20.48
C PRO A 145 -3.76 -7.08 -19.76
N ALA A 146 -2.60 -6.58 -20.21
CA ALA A 146 -1.29 -6.87 -19.64
C ALA A 146 -1.06 -6.13 -18.31
N MET A 147 -1.78 -5.04 -18.02
CA MET A 147 -1.69 -4.41 -16.70
C MET A 147 -2.33 -5.31 -15.62
N ARG A 148 -1.70 -5.41 -14.45
CA ARG A 148 -2.25 -6.16 -13.32
C ARG A 148 -3.62 -5.65 -12.91
N GLU A 149 -4.49 -6.59 -12.54
CA GLU A 149 -5.88 -6.30 -12.20
C GLU A 149 -6.03 -6.13 -10.69
N GLN A 150 -6.82 -5.14 -10.27
CA GLN A 150 -7.14 -4.88 -8.87
C GLN A 150 -7.74 -6.10 -8.17
N TYR A 151 -7.56 -6.17 -6.85
CA TYR A 151 -8.21 -7.19 -6.03
C TYR A 151 -9.74 -7.12 -6.10
N ASN A 152 -10.36 -8.30 -6.10
CA ASN A 152 -11.82 -8.44 -6.17
C ASN A 152 -12.56 -7.78 -5.00
N ARG A 153 -11.89 -7.50 -3.87
CA ARG A 153 -12.48 -6.78 -2.72
C ARG A 153 -12.86 -5.34 -3.08
N PHE A 154 -12.16 -4.72 -4.03
CA PHE A 154 -12.46 -3.36 -4.50
C PHE A 154 -13.39 -3.34 -5.71
N LYS A 155 -13.96 -4.49 -6.08
CA LYS A 155 -14.90 -4.63 -7.18
C LYS A 155 -16.27 -5.07 -6.70
N LEU A 156 -17.31 -4.48 -7.28
CA LEU A 156 -18.66 -4.99 -7.12
C LEU A 156 -18.78 -6.33 -7.87
N PHE A 157 -19.26 -7.36 -7.18
CA PHE A 157 -19.38 -8.74 -7.71
C PHE A 157 -18.09 -9.30 -8.34
N GLY A 158 -16.91 -8.84 -7.88
CA GLY A 158 -15.62 -9.26 -8.43
C GLY A 158 -15.36 -8.81 -9.88
N ARG A 159 -16.19 -7.90 -10.43
CA ARG A 159 -16.13 -7.50 -11.84
C ARG A 159 -16.07 -6.01 -12.07
N TYR A 160 -16.92 -5.24 -11.41
CA TYR A 160 -17.08 -3.81 -11.70
C TYR A 160 -16.20 -2.98 -10.78
N ALA A 161 -15.30 -2.18 -11.35
CA ALA A 161 -14.39 -1.36 -10.56
C ALA A 161 -15.15 -0.22 -9.87
N MET A 162 -14.86 -0.01 -8.59
CA MET A 162 -15.47 1.06 -7.79
C MET A 162 -14.40 2.05 -7.35
N ASP A 163 -14.76 3.32 -7.35
CA ASP A 163 -13.98 4.34 -6.63
C ASP A 163 -14.19 4.21 -5.10
N LEU A 164 -13.31 4.82 -4.30
CA LEU A 164 -13.44 4.89 -2.85
C LEU A 164 -14.79 5.50 -2.44
N THR A 165 -15.24 6.55 -3.12
CA THR A 165 -16.52 7.22 -2.82
C THR A 165 -17.70 6.28 -3.03
N GLU A 166 -17.70 5.53 -4.14
CA GLU A 166 -18.72 4.53 -4.48
C GLU A 166 -18.66 3.39 -3.45
N THR A 167 -17.46 2.93 -3.11
CA THR A 167 -17.24 1.85 -2.12
C THR A 167 -17.80 2.23 -0.75
N PHE A 168 -17.53 3.44 -0.25
CA PHE A 168 -18.08 3.90 1.03
C PHE A 168 -19.59 4.08 0.97
N THR A 169 -20.13 4.61 -0.14
CA THR A 169 -21.57 4.76 -0.34
C THR A 169 -22.30 3.41 -0.22
N LEU A 170 -21.74 2.36 -0.83
CA LEU A 170 -22.29 1.01 -0.76
C LEU A 170 -22.09 0.38 0.63
N MET A 171 -20.90 0.51 1.21
CA MET A 171 -20.56 -0.08 2.52
C MET A 171 -21.40 0.52 3.65
N MET A 172 -21.60 1.83 3.65
CA MET A 172 -22.40 2.54 4.67
C MET A 172 -23.89 2.55 4.35
N GLN A 173 -24.32 1.97 3.22
CA GLN A 173 -25.70 2.05 2.72
C GLN A 173 -26.23 3.49 2.70
N ALA A 174 -25.38 4.44 2.31
CA ALA A 174 -25.72 5.84 2.29
C ALA A 174 -26.88 6.13 1.31
N LYS A 175 -27.57 7.25 1.51
CA LYS A 175 -28.72 7.64 0.69
C LYS A 175 -28.33 7.65 -0.80
N GLY A 176 -28.98 6.81 -1.61
CA GLY A 176 -28.71 6.71 -3.04
C GLY A 176 -27.85 5.51 -3.47
N TRP A 177 -27.39 4.65 -2.56
CA TRP A 177 -26.52 3.51 -2.89
C TRP A 177 -27.08 2.59 -3.99
N ARG A 178 -28.40 2.36 -4.03
CA ARG A 178 -29.05 1.56 -5.10
C ARG A 178 -28.89 2.21 -6.48
N ARG A 179 -28.92 3.55 -6.55
CA ARG A 179 -28.70 4.29 -7.80
C ARG A 179 -27.25 4.19 -8.23
N THR A 180 -26.29 4.27 -7.29
CA THR A 180 -24.87 4.05 -7.57
C THR A 180 -24.61 2.66 -8.14
N VAL A 181 -25.19 1.62 -7.54
CA VAL A 181 -25.12 0.24 -8.07
C VAL A 181 -25.68 0.16 -9.49
N ALA A 182 -26.88 0.69 -9.71
CA ALA A 182 -27.49 0.68 -11.04
C ALA A 182 -26.63 1.44 -12.07
N HIS A 183 -26.03 2.56 -11.68
CA HIS A 183 -25.14 3.34 -12.53
C HIS A 183 -23.87 2.57 -12.94
N ILE A 184 -23.19 1.93 -11.97
CA ILE A 184 -22.00 1.12 -12.21
C ILE A 184 -22.31 -0.02 -13.18
N LEU A 185 -23.39 -0.77 -12.92
CA LEU A 185 -23.83 -1.85 -13.81
C LEU A 185 -24.15 -1.32 -15.20
N ARG A 186 -24.99 -0.27 -15.28
CA ARG A 186 -25.41 0.32 -16.56
C ARG A 186 -24.20 0.76 -17.39
N ARG A 187 -23.22 1.44 -16.79
CA ARG A 187 -22.00 1.88 -17.47
C ARG A 187 -21.28 0.71 -18.13
N TYR A 188 -21.03 -0.36 -17.38
CA TYR A 188 -20.35 -1.54 -17.90
C TYR A 188 -21.13 -2.24 -19.03
N TRP A 189 -22.45 -2.36 -18.87
CA TRP A 189 -23.27 -3.05 -19.87
C TRP A 189 -23.45 -2.24 -21.16
N LEU A 190 -23.50 -0.91 -21.06
CA LEU A 190 -23.55 -0.01 -22.22
C LEU A 190 -22.21 0.03 -22.98
N ASP A 191 -21.09 -0.21 -22.31
CA ASP A 191 -19.77 -0.26 -22.93
C ASP A 191 -19.56 -1.61 -23.66
N ARG A 192 -19.91 -1.64 -24.96
CA ARG A 192 -19.78 -2.84 -25.80
C ARG A 192 -18.33 -3.11 -26.22
N GLU A 193 -17.54 -2.06 -26.42
CA GLU A 193 -16.13 -2.14 -26.83
C GLU A 193 -15.28 -2.81 -25.75
N THR A 194 -15.44 -2.39 -24.49
CA THR A 194 -14.79 -3.03 -23.35
C THR A 194 -15.09 -4.53 -23.30
N ARG A 195 -16.35 -4.90 -23.54
CA ARG A 195 -16.80 -6.29 -23.48
C ARG A 195 -16.36 -7.14 -24.68
N ALA A 196 -15.99 -6.52 -25.79
CA ALA A 196 -15.45 -7.21 -26.95
C ALA A 196 -14.03 -7.75 -26.68
N VAL A 197 -13.21 -6.99 -25.97
CA VAL A 197 -11.82 -7.40 -25.65
C VAL A 197 -11.76 -8.30 -24.42
N GLY A 198 -12.63 -8.10 -23.42
CA GLY A 198 -12.64 -8.98 -22.26
C GLY A 198 -13.75 -8.73 -21.26
N ARG A 199 -13.78 -9.58 -20.22
CA ARG A 199 -14.75 -9.48 -19.12
C ARG A 199 -14.37 -8.44 -18.07
N ARG A 200 -13.13 -7.96 -18.08
CA ARG A 200 -12.59 -6.96 -17.16
C ARG A 200 -13.17 -5.57 -17.47
N ASP A 201 -13.46 -4.81 -16.43
CA ASP A 201 -13.89 -3.42 -16.54
C ASP A 201 -12.71 -2.53 -16.95
N ARG A 202 -12.90 -1.66 -17.95
CA ARG A 202 -11.88 -0.68 -18.39
C ARG A 202 -11.83 0.56 -17.52
N ARG A 203 -12.76 0.73 -16.59
CA ARG A 203 -12.64 1.76 -15.56
C ARG A 203 -11.56 1.37 -14.56
N PHE A 204 -10.47 2.11 -14.52
CA PHE A 204 -9.47 1.99 -13.46
C PHE A 204 -9.73 2.99 -12.35
N THR A 205 -9.56 2.54 -11.12
CA THR A 205 -9.73 3.32 -9.89
C THR A 205 -8.49 3.13 -9.00
N GLN A 206 -8.33 3.94 -7.95
CA GLN A 206 -7.29 3.71 -6.92
C GLN A 206 -5.88 3.53 -7.54
N GLY A 207 -5.10 2.54 -7.08
CA GLY A 207 -3.76 2.26 -7.58
C GLY A 207 -3.72 1.92 -9.06
N ALA A 208 -4.76 1.29 -9.60
CA ALA A 208 -4.84 1.03 -11.04
C ALA A 208 -5.03 2.33 -11.86
N ALA A 209 -5.70 3.34 -11.31
CA ALA A 209 -5.84 4.63 -11.97
C ALA A 209 -4.50 5.37 -12.01
N LEU A 210 -3.78 5.39 -10.89
CA LEU A 210 -2.42 5.94 -10.80
C LEU A 210 -1.48 5.25 -11.80
N MET A 211 -1.44 3.92 -11.79
CA MET A 211 -0.58 3.18 -12.72
C MET A 211 -1.01 3.38 -14.17
N GLY A 212 -2.31 3.45 -14.47
CA GLY A 212 -2.81 3.70 -15.81
C GLY A 212 -2.37 5.05 -16.37
N GLU A 213 -2.50 6.12 -15.59
CA GLU A 213 -2.02 7.46 -15.98
C GLU A 213 -0.51 7.49 -16.19
N ILE A 214 0.27 6.92 -15.27
CA ILE A 214 1.74 6.90 -15.40
C ILE A 214 2.16 6.08 -16.63
N TYR A 215 1.59 4.88 -16.82
CA TYR A 215 1.98 4.01 -17.94
C TYR A 215 1.58 4.56 -19.30
N GLU A 216 0.46 5.28 -19.40
CA GLU A 216 0.15 6.01 -20.62
C GLU A 216 1.27 6.99 -20.98
N LYS A 217 1.78 7.74 -19.98
CA LYS A 217 2.89 8.70 -20.18
C LYS A 217 4.23 8.03 -20.46
N VAL A 218 4.51 6.90 -19.82
CA VAL A 218 5.74 6.09 -20.03
C VAL A 218 5.77 5.55 -21.46
N LEU A 219 4.69 4.91 -21.91
CA LEU A 219 4.61 4.29 -23.24
C LEU A 219 4.59 5.35 -24.35
N ALA A 220 3.93 6.49 -24.11
CA ALA A 220 3.94 7.61 -25.06
C ALA A 220 5.35 8.19 -25.31
N ARG A 221 6.31 7.97 -24.39
CA ARG A 221 7.71 8.42 -24.52
C ARG A 221 8.64 7.36 -25.11
N GLY A 222 8.09 6.23 -25.58
CA GLY A 222 8.89 5.17 -26.20
C GLY A 222 9.72 4.35 -25.21
N VAL A 223 9.37 4.37 -23.91
CA VAL A 223 9.97 3.45 -22.94
C VAL A 223 9.58 2.02 -23.29
N GLU A 224 10.56 1.14 -23.37
CA GLU A 224 10.32 -0.26 -23.63
C GLU A 224 9.93 -0.99 -22.34
N LEU A 225 8.88 -1.80 -22.40
CA LEU A 225 8.40 -2.61 -21.29
C LEU A 225 8.44 -4.09 -21.67
N ARG A 226 9.25 -4.87 -20.95
CA ARG A 226 9.34 -6.33 -21.12
C ARG A 226 8.80 -7.04 -19.90
N THR A 227 7.69 -7.73 -20.09
CA THR A 227 7.16 -8.69 -19.11
C THR A 227 7.88 -10.02 -19.21
N GLU A 228 7.68 -10.89 -18.22
CA GLU A 228 8.25 -12.25 -18.21
C GLU A 228 9.79 -12.25 -18.32
N THR A 229 10.42 -11.21 -17.77
CA THR A 229 11.87 -10.98 -17.80
C THR A 229 12.35 -10.73 -16.38
N ALA A 230 12.95 -11.75 -15.77
CA ALA A 230 13.40 -11.74 -14.38
C ALA A 230 14.86 -11.29 -14.27
N LEU A 231 15.18 -10.46 -13.29
CA LEU A 231 16.56 -10.17 -12.91
C LEU A 231 17.20 -11.41 -12.27
N VAL A 232 18.39 -11.79 -12.75
CA VAL A 232 19.19 -12.88 -12.18
C VAL A 232 20.38 -12.32 -11.40
N GLU A 233 21.16 -11.45 -12.04
CA GLU A 233 22.43 -10.96 -11.48
C GLU A 233 22.78 -9.57 -12.02
N LEU A 234 23.53 -8.81 -11.22
CA LEU A 234 24.10 -7.53 -11.62
C LEU A 234 25.57 -7.75 -11.96
N GLN A 235 26.00 -7.22 -13.10
CA GLN A 235 27.39 -7.31 -13.55
C GLN A 235 28.09 -5.97 -13.30
N THR A 236 29.30 -6.04 -12.76
CA THR A 236 30.13 -4.88 -12.45
C THR A 236 31.40 -4.87 -13.30
N ASP A 237 31.86 -3.69 -13.66
CA ASP A 237 33.18 -3.51 -14.27
C ASP A 237 34.32 -3.67 -13.24
N ALA A 238 35.57 -3.63 -13.70
CA ALA A 238 36.76 -3.76 -12.86
C ALA A 238 36.89 -2.64 -11.81
N GLN A 239 36.15 -1.54 -11.96
CA GLN A 239 36.12 -0.40 -11.06
C GLN A 239 34.94 -0.49 -10.06
N GLY A 240 34.14 -1.56 -10.12
CA GLY A 240 33.01 -1.80 -9.22
C GLY A 240 31.73 -1.08 -9.62
N ARG A 241 31.66 -0.48 -10.82
CA ARG A 241 30.43 0.16 -11.33
C ARG A 241 29.55 -0.89 -12.00
N VAL A 242 28.25 -0.88 -11.68
CA VAL A 242 27.25 -1.73 -12.34
C VAL A 242 27.06 -1.28 -13.79
N CYS A 243 27.40 -2.14 -14.74
CA CYS A 243 27.40 -1.82 -16.17
C CYS A 243 26.39 -2.66 -16.98
N ALA A 244 25.96 -3.80 -16.44
CA ALA A 244 24.99 -4.67 -17.10
C ALA A 244 24.19 -5.48 -16.08
N LEU A 245 23.11 -6.09 -16.54
CA LEU A 245 22.33 -7.05 -15.78
C LEU A 245 22.09 -8.31 -16.61
N GLU A 246 22.16 -9.46 -15.96
CA GLU A 246 21.72 -10.73 -16.52
C GLU A 246 20.23 -10.89 -16.24
N VAL A 247 19.46 -11.14 -17.29
CA VAL A 247 18.03 -11.38 -17.21
C VAL A 247 17.69 -12.77 -17.74
N ASP A 248 16.63 -13.36 -17.20
CA ASP A 248 16.05 -14.61 -17.65
C ASP A 248 14.66 -14.37 -18.23
N THR A 249 14.46 -14.80 -19.47
CA THR A 249 13.16 -14.82 -20.14
C THR A 249 12.87 -16.25 -20.56
N TYR A 250 11.91 -16.90 -19.90
CA TYR A 250 11.52 -18.30 -20.16
C TYR A 250 12.71 -19.29 -20.15
N GLY A 251 13.66 -19.14 -19.23
CA GLY A 251 14.85 -19.97 -19.12
C GLY A 251 15.96 -19.60 -20.11
N ARG A 252 15.76 -18.60 -20.96
CA ARG A 252 16.80 -18.04 -21.82
C ARG A 252 17.45 -16.87 -21.11
N ARG A 253 18.72 -17.03 -20.77
CA ARG A 253 19.52 -16.00 -20.14
C ARG A 253 20.26 -15.16 -21.17
N TYR A 254 20.22 -13.85 -20.99
CA TYR A 254 20.96 -12.91 -21.81
C TYR A 254 21.31 -11.66 -20.98
N THR A 255 22.28 -10.91 -21.48
CA THR A 255 22.81 -9.71 -20.80
C THR A 255 22.26 -8.46 -21.46
N ILE A 256 21.90 -7.47 -20.63
CA ILE A 256 21.48 -6.14 -21.05
C ILE A 256 22.45 -5.12 -20.46
N ALA A 257 23.10 -4.36 -21.30
CA ALA A 257 24.01 -3.29 -20.89
C ALA A 257 23.23 -2.02 -20.50
N ALA A 258 23.62 -1.39 -19.40
CA ALA A 258 23.07 -0.15 -18.89
C ALA A 258 24.14 0.94 -18.88
N ARG A 259 24.04 1.93 -19.78
CA ARG A 259 25.12 2.91 -20.01
C ARG A 259 25.29 3.89 -18.84
N HIS A 260 24.18 4.35 -18.25
CA HIS A 260 24.18 5.29 -17.13
C HIS A 260 23.86 4.64 -15.79
N GLY A 261 23.05 3.59 -15.76
CA GLY A 261 22.82 2.81 -14.55
C GLY A 261 21.55 1.98 -14.53
N VAL A 262 21.39 1.26 -13.43
CA VAL A 262 20.26 0.36 -13.16
C VAL A 262 19.47 0.86 -11.96
N VAL A 263 18.14 0.88 -12.06
CA VAL A 263 17.23 1.22 -10.96
C VAL A 263 16.52 -0.05 -10.48
N LEU A 264 16.79 -0.46 -9.24
CA LEU A 264 16.11 -1.59 -8.61
C LEU A 264 14.82 -1.12 -7.93
N ALA A 265 13.67 -1.45 -8.52
CA ALA A 265 12.33 -1.14 -8.04
C ALA A 265 11.42 -2.38 -8.01
N ALA A 266 12.00 -3.55 -7.68
CA ALA A 266 11.40 -4.88 -7.81
C ALA A 266 10.61 -5.36 -6.58
N GLY A 267 10.13 -4.44 -5.74
CA GLY A 267 9.40 -4.78 -4.52
C GLY A 267 10.28 -5.38 -3.42
N GLY A 268 9.63 -5.99 -2.42
CA GLY A 268 10.29 -6.58 -1.25
C GLY A 268 10.52 -8.09 -1.38
N PHE A 269 10.68 -8.75 -0.23
CA PHE A 269 10.87 -10.19 -0.10
C PHE A 269 9.68 -10.90 0.56
N GLU A 270 8.50 -10.30 0.55
CA GLU A 270 7.38 -10.77 1.37
C GLU A 270 6.83 -12.16 1.00
N TRP A 271 7.11 -12.65 -0.22
CA TRP A 271 6.80 -14.01 -0.69
C TRP A 271 7.98 -14.99 -0.67
N ASN A 272 9.11 -14.61 -0.06
CA ASN A 272 10.25 -15.48 0.16
C ASN A 272 10.36 -15.89 1.63
N GLN A 273 10.07 -17.16 1.92
CA GLN A 273 10.05 -17.65 3.30
C GLN A 273 11.45 -17.67 3.93
N GLU A 274 12.49 -18.00 3.16
CA GLU A 274 13.88 -18.02 3.64
C GLU A 274 14.35 -16.62 4.04
N LEU A 275 14.12 -15.62 3.19
CA LEU A 275 14.47 -14.23 3.51
C LEU A 275 13.65 -13.69 4.69
N ARG A 276 12.38 -14.11 4.83
CA ARG A 276 11.57 -13.77 6.00
C ARG A 276 12.14 -14.39 7.28
N GLU A 277 12.56 -15.65 7.25
CA GLU A 277 13.15 -16.31 8.42
C GLU A 277 14.51 -15.71 8.78
N ARG A 278 15.28 -15.28 7.78
CA ARG A 278 16.57 -14.60 7.98
C ARG A 278 16.41 -13.19 8.55
N PHE A 279 15.50 -12.39 8.00
CA PHE A 279 15.43 -10.96 8.30
C PHE A 279 14.26 -10.54 9.19
N TYR A 280 13.15 -11.27 9.16
CA TYR A 280 11.89 -10.84 9.74
C TYR A 280 11.57 -11.64 11.02
N PRO A 281 11.70 -11.02 12.21
CA PRO A 281 11.62 -11.73 13.50
C PRO A 281 10.20 -12.15 13.87
N VAL A 282 9.17 -11.62 13.19
CA VAL A 282 7.78 -11.91 13.51
C VAL A 282 7.36 -13.23 12.85
N PRO A 283 6.90 -14.23 13.62
CA PRO A 283 6.43 -15.49 13.07
C PRO A 283 5.30 -15.27 12.06
N GLY A 284 5.50 -15.74 10.83
CA GLY A 284 4.51 -15.60 9.78
C GLY A 284 4.87 -16.44 8.56
N ARG A 285 3.85 -16.98 7.90
CA ARG A 285 4.00 -17.66 6.62
C ARG A 285 3.82 -16.65 5.49
N THR A 286 4.47 -16.86 4.35
CA THR A 286 4.31 -16.04 3.13
C THR A 286 2.84 -15.80 2.77
N ARG A 287 1.97 -16.80 2.94
CA ARG A 287 0.50 -16.71 2.70
C ARG A 287 -0.24 -15.62 3.50
N HIS A 288 0.39 -15.04 4.52
CA HIS A 288 -0.19 -13.92 5.28
C HIS A 288 0.07 -12.57 4.60
N SER A 289 0.93 -12.53 3.57
CA SER A 289 1.12 -11.34 2.75
C SER A 289 -0.18 -10.97 2.04
N SER A 290 -0.43 -9.67 1.93
CA SER A 290 -1.55 -9.11 1.17
C SER A 290 -1.14 -8.60 -0.22
N THR A 291 0.13 -8.76 -0.58
CA THR A 291 0.67 -8.44 -1.91
C THR A 291 0.50 -9.63 -2.85
N PRO A 292 0.60 -9.43 -4.18
CA PRO A 292 0.42 -10.53 -5.12
C PRO A 292 1.43 -11.68 -4.93
N GLU A 293 0.93 -12.92 -4.94
CA GLU A 293 1.64 -14.18 -4.66
C GLU A 293 2.84 -14.50 -5.55
N ASP A 294 2.81 -13.95 -6.75
CA ASP A 294 3.67 -14.30 -7.88
C ASP A 294 4.95 -13.44 -7.94
N ALA A 295 4.87 -12.17 -7.54
CA ALA A 295 5.93 -11.20 -7.86
C ALA A 295 7.12 -11.18 -6.88
N ASN A 296 6.92 -10.68 -5.66
CA ASN A 296 7.99 -10.09 -4.82
C ASN A 296 8.70 -11.13 -3.94
N ARG A 297 9.85 -11.67 -4.40
CA ARG A 297 10.63 -12.68 -3.67
C ARG A 297 12.03 -12.21 -3.26
N GLY A 298 12.33 -10.92 -3.41
CA GLY A 298 13.58 -10.33 -2.95
C GLY A 298 14.78 -10.58 -3.87
N GLU A 299 14.57 -10.94 -5.14
CA GLU A 299 15.67 -11.22 -6.08
C GLU A 299 16.59 -10.00 -6.25
N ALA A 300 16.03 -8.78 -6.31
CA ALA A 300 16.81 -7.55 -6.38
C ALA A 300 17.60 -7.27 -5.08
N LEU A 301 17.06 -7.66 -3.92
CA LEU A 301 17.77 -7.56 -2.64
C LEU A 301 18.99 -8.49 -2.65
N ILE A 302 18.80 -9.75 -3.05
CA ILE A 302 19.87 -10.74 -3.15
C ILE A 302 20.94 -10.27 -4.16
N ALA A 303 20.52 -9.78 -5.33
CA ALA A 303 21.44 -9.26 -6.34
C ALA A 303 22.25 -8.06 -5.81
N GLY A 304 21.64 -7.19 -5.01
CA GLY A 304 22.33 -6.10 -4.31
C GLY A 304 23.33 -6.59 -3.26
N GLU A 305 22.93 -7.54 -2.39
CA GLU A 305 23.82 -8.11 -1.37
C GLU A 305 25.08 -8.74 -2.00
N LYS A 306 24.94 -9.43 -3.14
CA LYS A 306 26.06 -10.06 -3.86
C LYS A 306 27.14 -9.08 -4.30
N ILE A 307 26.77 -7.86 -4.67
CA ILE A 307 27.71 -6.80 -5.07
C ILE A 307 28.18 -5.94 -3.88
N GLY A 308 27.87 -6.35 -2.65
CA GLY A 308 28.29 -5.68 -1.43
C GLY A 308 27.38 -4.54 -0.96
N ALA A 309 26.14 -4.45 -1.44
CA ALA A 309 25.19 -3.44 -0.95
C ALA A 309 24.81 -3.70 0.52
N SER A 310 24.73 -2.63 1.31
CA SER A 310 24.24 -2.71 2.69
C SER A 310 22.71 -2.79 2.75
N THR A 311 22.20 -3.39 3.82
CA THR A 311 20.77 -3.51 4.11
C THR A 311 20.44 -2.82 5.44
N GLU A 312 19.22 -2.29 5.55
CA GLU A 312 18.75 -1.55 6.73
C GLU A 312 17.25 -1.82 6.92
N HIS A 313 16.79 -1.91 8.17
CA HIS A 313 15.38 -2.09 8.56
C HIS A 313 14.67 -3.30 7.95
N THR A 314 15.41 -4.36 7.61
CA THR A 314 14.85 -5.59 7.03
C THR A 314 13.93 -6.35 8.00
N GLU A 315 13.98 -6.02 9.29
CA GLU A 315 13.11 -6.53 10.35
C GLU A 315 11.71 -5.91 10.37
N GLN A 316 11.45 -4.91 9.51
CA GLN A 316 10.19 -4.15 9.49
C GLN A 316 9.34 -4.50 8.27
N ALA A 317 8.01 -4.37 8.40
CA ALA A 317 7.07 -4.56 7.31
C ALA A 317 6.07 -3.41 7.23
N GLY A 318 5.68 -3.06 5.99
CA GLY A 318 4.69 -2.03 5.72
C GLY A 318 3.29 -2.42 6.19
N GLY A 319 2.88 -1.93 7.36
CA GLY A 319 1.51 -1.97 7.87
C GLY A 319 0.95 -3.36 8.20
N PHE A 320 0.93 -3.73 9.47
CA PHE A 320 0.25 -4.95 9.92
C PHE A 320 -1.27 -4.76 9.92
N ARG A 321 -1.98 -5.46 9.02
CA ARG A 321 -3.46 -5.52 9.06
C ARG A 321 -3.89 -6.82 9.72
N PRO A 322 -4.72 -6.77 10.78
CA PRO A 322 -5.33 -7.98 11.32
C PRO A 322 -6.25 -8.59 10.25
N CYS A 323 -5.84 -9.71 9.67
CA CYS A 323 -6.69 -10.53 8.83
C CYS A 323 -7.36 -11.58 9.70
N SER A 324 -8.69 -11.67 9.66
CA SER A 324 -9.39 -12.82 10.24
C SER A 324 -8.99 -14.07 9.46
N CYS A 325 -8.31 -15.02 10.11
CA CYS A 325 -7.98 -16.31 9.52
C CYS A 325 -9.27 -16.94 8.96
N ARG A 326 -9.27 -17.25 7.67
CA ARG A 326 -10.38 -17.99 7.05
C ARG A 326 -10.20 -19.45 7.45
N CYS A 327 -10.90 -19.89 8.49
CA CYS A 327 -11.03 -21.33 8.76
C CYS A 327 -11.78 -21.96 7.57
N PRO A 328 -11.37 -23.14 7.07
CA PRO A 328 -12.12 -23.87 6.07
C PRO A 328 -13.41 -24.39 6.74
N GLY A 329 -14.49 -23.64 6.62
CA GLY A 329 -15.82 -23.96 7.13
C GLY A 329 -16.87 -23.10 6.43
N PRO A 330 -18.15 -23.52 6.40
CA PRO A 330 -19.19 -22.87 5.60
C PRO A 330 -19.37 -21.40 6.01
N PRO A 331 -19.67 -20.50 5.05
CA PRO A 331 -19.61 -19.06 5.26
C PRO A 331 -20.68 -18.60 6.25
N THR A 332 -20.28 -18.28 7.48
CA THR A 332 -21.10 -17.53 8.42
C THR A 332 -20.61 -16.08 8.46
N SER A 333 -21.52 -15.14 8.21
CA SER A 333 -21.24 -13.71 8.30
C SER A 333 -21.06 -13.32 9.77
N THR A 334 -19.84 -13.27 10.27
CA THR A 334 -19.57 -12.76 11.62
C THR A 334 -19.51 -11.24 11.60
N ARG A 335 -20.54 -10.62 12.18
CA ARG A 335 -20.62 -9.19 12.51
C ARG A 335 -19.49 -8.87 13.49
N SER A 336 -18.76 -7.78 13.24
CA SER A 336 -17.69 -7.18 14.06
C SER A 336 -17.71 -7.58 15.55
N THR A 337 -17.00 -8.65 15.90
CA THR A 337 -16.61 -8.96 17.27
C THR A 337 -15.13 -8.62 17.46
N ARG A 338 -14.81 -7.99 18.59
CA ARG A 338 -13.43 -7.60 18.96
C ARG A 338 -12.63 -8.87 19.24
N PRO A 339 -11.39 -9.01 18.75
CA PRO A 339 -10.62 -10.23 18.97
C PRO A 339 -10.21 -10.34 20.46
N PRO A 340 -10.58 -11.42 21.16
CA PRO A 340 -9.99 -11.73 22.45
C PRO A 340 -8.56 -12.27 22.26
N SER A 341 -7.67 -12.04 23.24
CA SER A 341 -6.40 -12.77 23.29
C SER A 341 -6.61 -14.18 23.87
N MET A 342 -5.64 -15.09 23.66
CA MET A 342 -5.71 -16.46 24.18
C MET A 342 -5.76 -16.55 25.71
N SER A 343 -5.40 -15.48 26.44
CA SER A 343 -5.50 -15.41 27.91
C SER A 343 -6.76 -14.69 28.40
N GLY A 344 -7.69 -14.33 27.52
CA GLY A 344 -8.87 -13.52 27.86
C GLY A 344 -8.55 -12.06 28.22
N ALA A 345 -7.27 -11.68 28.29
CA ALA A 345 -6.83 -10.31 28.57
C ALA A 345 -6.90 -9.45 27.30
N ARG A 346 -7.30 -8.19 27.45
CA ARG A 346 -7.42 -7.23 26.35
C ARG A 346 -6.05 -6.59 26.09
N ILE A 347 -5.52 -6.69 24.86
CA ILE A 347 -4.16 -6.23 24.54
C ILE A 347 -4.13 -5.08 23.50
N ALA A 348 -5.22 -4.82 22.76
CA ALA A 348 -5.26 -3.72 21.78
C ALA A 348 -6.63 -3.04 21.68
N SER A 349 -6.63 -1.71 21.53
CA SER A 349 -7.83 -0.97 21.16
C SER A 349 -8.13 -1.18 19.68
N ALA A 350 -9.36 -1.56 19.34
CA ALA A 350 -9.77 -1.79 17.95
C ALA A 350 -10.01 -0.47 17.17
N SER A 351 -9.45 0.65 17.66
CA SER A 351 -9.68 2.02 17.20
C SER A 351 -8.58 2.56 16.30
N THR A 352 -7.42 1.90 16.19
CA THR A 352 -6.26 2.36 15.38
C THR A 352 -6.48 2.34 13.86
N ALA A 353 -7.71 2.05 13.41
CA ALA A 353 -8.15 2.22 12.02
C ALA A 353 -9.63 2.68 11.93
N ARG A 354 -10.18 3.26 13.00
CA ARG A 354 -11.63 3.49 13.16
C ARG A 354 -12.01 4.94 13.40
N ALA A 355 -11.19 5.90 12.98
CA ALA A 355 -11.50 7.32 13.03
C ALA A 355 -12.14 7.79 11.71
N CYS A 356 -13.35 7.31 11.40
CA CYS A 356 -14.14 7.89 10.29
C CYS A 356 -15.67 7.80 10.51
N ALA A 357 -16.13 7.57 11.74
CA ALA A 357 -17.56 7.44 12.04
C ALA A 357 -17.95 8.11 13.36
N SER A 358 -17.64 9.40 13.51
CA SER A 358 -18.23 10.20 14.59
C SER A 358 -18.21 11.70 14.28
N SER A 359 -19.01 12.12 13.30
CA SER A 359 -19.36 13.54 13.12
C SER A 359 -20.76 13.70 12.53
N THR A 360 -21.75 13.02 13.09
CA THR A 360 -23.16 13.40 12.87
C THR A 360 -24.06 12.81 13.95
N ARG A 361 -24.18 13.51 15.07
CA ARG A 361 -25.35 13.43 15.97
C ARG A 361 -25.40 14.64 16.89
N ARG A 362 -25.88 15.77 16.37
CA ARG A 362 -26.56 16.82 17.15
C ARG A 362 -27.69 17.40 16.31
N ARG A 363 -28.91 16.94 16.55
CA ARG A 363 -30.19 17.70 16.52
C ARG A 363 -31.36 16.72 16.63
N ALA A 364 -31.99 16.70 17.80
CA ALA A 364 -33.41 16.47 18.05
C ALA A 364 -33.60 16.64 19.57
N THR A 365 -33.85 17.85 20.07
CA THR A 365 -35.19 18.34 20.46
C THR A 365 -35.99 17.32 21.27
N THR A 366 -36.00 17.50 22.59
CA THR A 366 -37.16 17.18 23.44
C THR A 366 -37.52 18.46 24.19
N ALA A 367 -38.77 18.90 24.00
CA ALA A 367 -39.34 20.08 24.63
C ALA A 367 -40.48 19.66 25.55
N SER A 368 -40.32 19.91 26.85
CA SER A 368 -41.34 20.18 27.88
C SER A 368 -40.59 20.21 29.23
N GLY A 369 -40.08 21.35 29.72
CA GLY A 369 -40.77 22.31 30.62
C GLY A 369 -40.75 21.76 32.06
N ARG A 370 -40.20 22.38 33.12
CA ARG A 370 -39.69 23.73 33.48
C ARG A 370 -38.76 23.56 34.72
N PRO A 371 -38.09 24.62 35.24
CA PRO A 371 -36.73 24.56 35.80
C PRO A 371 -36.66 24.64 37.33
N TRP A 372 -35.63 24.08 37.97
CA TRP A 372 -35.20 24.46 39.34
C TRP A 372 -33.67 24.36 39.50
N SER A 373 -33.08 25.32 40.21
CA SER A 373 -31.67 25.44 40.64
C SER A 373 -31.65 25.95 42.09
N PRO A 374 -30.51 26.08 42.77
CA PRO A 374 -29.41 25.13 43.06
C PRO A 374 -29.15 25.04 44.59
N THR A 375 -28.72 23.91 45.17
CA THR A 375 -27.92 23.92 46.43
C THR A 375 -27.38 22.54 46.83
N THR A 376 -26.07 22.50 47.12
CA THR A 376 -25.35 21.73 48.16
C THR A 376 -25.68 20.25 48.40
N TRP A 377 -24.65 19.38 48.44
CA TRP A 377 -24.07 18.91 49.71
C TRP A 377 -22.79 18.10 49.47
N ARG A 378 -21.86 18.27 50.41
CA ARG A 378 -20.47 17.81 50.44
C ARG A 378 -20.33 16.85 51.64
N ARG A 379 -19.27 16.03 51.62
CA ARG A 379 -18.69 15.23 52.73
C ARG A 379 -19.42 13.89 52.97
N ALA A 380 -18.77 12.81 53.42
CA ALA A 380 -17.47 12.63 54.05
C ALA A 380 -17.01 11.16 53.82
N ARG A 381 -15.70 10.86 53.65
CA ARG A 381 -14.78 10.28 54.67
C ARG A 381 -15.19 8.88 55.17
N THR A 382 -14.34 7.90 55.44
CA THR A 382 -12.90 7.57 55.32
C THR A 382 -12.76 6.19 55.99
N ALA A 383 -11.60 5.53 55.82
CA ALA A 383 -11.04 4.45 56.67
C ALA A 383 -11.58 3.03 56.37
N ARG A 384 -10.77 1.97 56.40
CA ARG A 384 -9.39 1.78 56.86
C ARG A 384 -8.82 0.48 56.25
N ALA A 385 -7.50 0.45 56.14
CA ALA A 385 -6.70 -0.72 55.77
C ALA A 385 -6.73 -1.84 56.83
N GLY A 386 -6.40 -3.06 56.41
CA GLY A 386 -6.13 -4.19 57.30
C GLY A 386 -5.69 -5.43 56.52
N SER A 387 -4.38 -5.63 56.45
CA SER A 387 -3.68 -6.81 55.91
C SER A 387 -3.84 -8.05 56.81
N SER A 388 -3.94 -9.24 56.23
CA SER A 388 -3.27 -10.43 56.79
C SER A 388 -3.08 -11.52 55.73
N SER A 389 -1.89 -12.09 55.76
CA SER A 389 -1.38 -13.20 54.95
C SER A 389 -1.90 -14.55 55.43
N MET A 390 -2.25 -15.47 54.53
CA MET A 390 -2.07 -16.91 54.73
C MET A 390 -2.22 -17.68 53.40
N ARG A 391 -1.15 -18.36 53.00
CA ARG A 391 -1.10 -19.56 52.14
C ARG A 391 -0.51 -20.68 53.02
N PRO A 392 -0.50 -21.98 52.63
CA PRO A 392 -1.11 -22.64 51.46
C PRO A 392 -1.88 -23.93 51.82
N SER A 393 -2.59 -24.53 50.86
CA SER A 393 -2.82 -25.98 50.85
C SER A 393 -2.85 -26.47 49.41
N ALA A 394 -1.94 -27.42 49.12
CA ALA A 394 -1.78 -28.12 47.87
C ALA A 394 -2.67 -29.37 47.86
N LYS A 395 -3.31 -29.66 46.72
CA LYS A 395 -3.61 -31.03 46.28
C LYS A 395 -3.51 -31.11 44.76
N ASN A 396 -2.54 -31.93 44.35
CA ASN A 396 -2.48 -32.86 43.21
C ASN A 396 -2.77 -32.32 41.80
N SER A 397 -1.79 -32.21 40.89
CA SER A 397 -0.91 -33.24 40.28
C SER A 397 -1.61 -34.05 39.18
N ALA A 398 -1.21 -33.79 37.92
CA ALA A 398 -0.90 -34.75 36.84
C ALA A 398 -0.80 -33.95 35.53
N GLN A 399 0.40 -33.53 35.13
CA GLN A 399 1.34 -34.25 34.25
C GLN A 399 0.99 -34.19 32.76
N ALA A 400 2.01 -33.75 32.03
CA ALA A 400 2.09 -33.53 30.61
C ALA A 400 2.08 -34.83 29.80
N ALA A 401 1.62 -34.74 28.55
CA ALA A 401 2.13 -35.56 27.44
C ALA A 401 1.83 -34.87 26.09
N SER A 402 2.73 -35.12 25.16
CA SER A 402 3.01 -34.47 23.88
C SER A 402 2.26 -35.02 22.65
N CYS A 403 2.15 -34.17 21.62
CA CYS A 403 2.09 -34.45 20.15
C CYS A 403 0.83 -35.11 19.54
N PRO A 404 0.64 -35.06 18.19
CA PRO A 404 0.89 -34.01 17.19
C PRO A 404 -0.28 -33.83 16.17
N THR A 405 -0.08 -33.01 15.14
CA THR A 405 -0.79 -32.97 13.82
C THR A 405 -2.26 -32.52 13.74
N CYS A 406 -2.47 -31.32 13.15
CA CYS A 406 -3.31 -31.04 11.97
C CYS A 406 -3.21 -29.56 11.58
#